data_AF-A0AAV5TEH9-F1
#
_entry.id   AF-A0AAV5TEH9-F1
#
_cell.length_a   1.000
_cell.length_b   1.000
_cell.length_c   1.000
_cell.angle_alpha   90.00
_cell.angle_beta   90.00
_cell.angle_gamma   90.00
#
_symmetry.space_group_name_H-M   'P 1'
#
loop_
_entity.id
_entity.type
_entity.pdbx_description
1 polymer ?
#
loop_
_entity_poly.entity_id
_entity_poly.type
_entity_poly.pdbx_seq_one_letter_code
_entity_poly.pdbx_strand_id
1 'polypeptide(L)'
;DEKIYSTPQCVICKVFPTTARGYATHLYKYHKSTLGKNGIYLLCACRQEVRNSHRDPNHTKKCDGLQFNLLKLEEKIHSTPQCILCEEYPTTANGFAIHLQMYHNSTLRSNGIYLVCSCGKEVRSYSTDPDHTRKVNEALPTEDRYIRRIVSTPQCVLCETFPTTACEYATHLLVKHKSTLIMNGIYLLCACRQEVRNSHRDPNHTKKVNFVAS
;
A
#
# COMPACT_ATOMS: atom_id res chain seq x y z
N ASP A 1 5.26 41.03 3.85
CA ASP A 1 4.89 40.05 4.88
C ASP A 1 5.98 39.01 5.06
N GLU A 2 6.87 39.19 6.04
CA GLU A 2 7.81 38.16 6.44
C GLU A 2 7.05 37.07 7.22
N LYS A 3 6.92 35.86 6.65
CA LYS A 3 6.45 34.70 7.41
C LYS A 3 7.51 34.34 8.44
N ILE A 4 7.24 34.60 9.71
CA ILE A 4 8.08 34.14 10.82
C ILE A 4 7.94 32.62 10.91
N TYR A 5 8.96 31.88 10.46
CA TYR A 5 9.02 30.43 10.60
C TYR A 5 9.46 30.08 12.01
N SER A 6 8.52 29.77 12.90
CA SER A 6 8.82 29.22 14.21
C SER A 6 9.24 27.75 14.09
N THR A 7 10.36 27.37 14.70
CA THR A 7 10.79 25.97 14.74
C THR A 7 9.79 25.15 15.56
N PRO A 8 9.44 23.92 15.12
CA PRO A 8 8.46 23.12 15.82
C PRO A 8 9.00 22.64 17.18
N GLN A 9 8.12 22.66 18.18
CA GLN A 9 8.39 22.09 19.50
C GLN A 9 8.45 20.56 19.44
N CYS A 10 9.32 19.96 20.24
CA CYS A 10 9.35 18.51 20.41
C CYS A 10 7.99 17.97 20.90
N VAL A 11 7.50 16.89 20.29
CA VAL A 11 6.20 16.29 20.67
C VAL A 11 6.20 15.61 22.05
N ILE A 12 7.38 15.39 22.66
CA ILE A 12 7.51 14.75 23.98
C ILE A 12 7.95 15.76 25.06
N CYS A 13 8.66 16.84 24.70
CA CYS A 13 9.16 17.81 25.68
C CYS A 13 9.21 19.24 25.14
N LYS A 14 9.61 20.20 25.98
CA LYS A 14 9.57 21.63 25.63
C LYS A 14 10.77 22.17 24.83
N VAL A 15 11.62 21.30 24.28
CA VAL A 15 12.77 21.71 23.46
C VAL A 15 12.32 22.09 22.05
N PHE A 16 12.97 23.09 21.44
CA PHE A 16 12.72 23.56 20.06
C PHE A 16 13.96 23.32 19.19
N PRO A 17 14.12 22.13 18.61
CA PRO A 17 15.26 21.84 17.75
C PRO A 17 15.28 22.76 16.52
N THR A 18 16.44 23.32 16.22
CA THR A 18 16.60 24.37 15.19
C THR A 18 16.63 23.84 13.76
N THR A 19 16.79 22.53 13.57
CA THR A 19 16.84 21.88 12.25
C THR A 19 16.05 20.58 12.26
N ALA A 20 15.58 20.15 11.08
CA ALA A 20 14.90 18.86 10.94
C ALA A 20 15.76 17.70 11.45
N ARG A 21 17.07 17.74 11.14
CA ARG A 21 18.05 16.77 11.65
C ARG A 21 18.21 16.87 13.17
N GLY A 22 18.30 18.08 13.71
CA GLY A 22 18.35 18.32 15.14
C GLY A 22 17.14 17.74 15.85
N TYR A 23 15.95 17.87 15.24
CA TYR A 23 14.71 17.33 15.75
C TYR A 23 14.72 15.80 15.82
N ALA A 24 15.06 15.13 14.72
CA ALA A 24 15.16 13.67 14.69
C ALA A 24 16.23 13.13 15.67
N THR A 25 17.37 13.83 15.77
CA THR A 25 18.45 13.48 16.70
C THR A 25 18.02 13.64 18.15
N HIS A 26 17.25 14.69 18.46
CA HIS A 26 16.73 14.96 19.79
C HIS A 26 15.79 13.84 20.25
N LEU A 27 14.82 13.44 19.40
CA LEU A 27 13.91 12.32 19.69
C LEU A 27 14.67 11.03 20.00
N TYR A 28 15.68 10.70 19.19
CA TYR A 28 16.45 9.48 19.37
C TYR A 28 17.29 9.50 20.65
N LYS A 29 18.06 10.58 20.88
CA LYS A 29 19.02 10.63 22.00
C LYS A 29 18.34 10.74 23.36
N TYR A 30 17.34 11.63 23.47
CA TYR A 30 16.73 12.01 24.75
C TYR A 30 15.48 11.21 25.08
N HIS A 31 14.69 10.80 24.07
CA HIS A 31 13.42 10.10 24.29
C HIS A 31 13.46 8.62 23.89
N LYS A 32 14.60 8.12 23.39
CA LYS A 32 14.74 6.76 22.84
C LYS A 32 13.65 6.40 21.82
N SER A 33 13.16 7.42 21.11
CA SER A 33 12.03 7.34 20.20
C SER A 33 12.44 7.78 18.78
N THR A 34 11.54 7.59 17.81
CA THR A 34 11.77 7.95 16.41
C THR A 34 10.58 8.73 15.86
N LEU A 35 10.73 9.39 14.71
CA LEU A 35 9.62 10.10 14.05
C LEU A 35 8.41 9.16 13.83
N GLY A 36 8.65 7.99 13.22
CA GLY A 36 7.62 6.98 12.99
C GLY A 36 6.96 6.45 14.27
N LYS A 37 7.71 6.22 15.35
CA LYS A 37 7.12 5.80 16.65
C LYS A 37 6.16 6.81 17.25
N ASN A 38 6.31 8.09 16.91
CA ASN A 38 5.42 9.17 17.36
C ASN A 38 4.37 9.52 16.31
N GLY A 39 4.23 8.76 15.22
CA GLY A 39 3.26 9.04 14.17
C GLY A 39 3.50 10.39 13.49
N ILE A 40 4.76 10.79 13.30
CA ILE A 40 5.12 12.06 12.66
C ILE A 40 6.21 11.86 11.60
N TYR A 41 6.32 12.82 10.69
CA TYR A 41 7.45 12.98 9.78
C TYR A 41 7.79 14.46 9.60
N LEU A 42 8.99 14.74 9.10
CA LEU A 42 9.44 16.11 8.86
C LEU A 42 9.48 16.39 7.36
N LEU A 43 9.00 17.56 6.95
CA LEU A 43 9.06 18.02 5.57
C LEU A 43 9.99 19.25 5.48
N CYS A 44 11.19 19.12 4.87
CA CYS A 44 12.08 20.28 4.60
C CYS A 44 11.35 21.22 3.61
N ALA A 45 11.63 22.52 3.68
CA ALA A 45 11.09 23.52 2.74
C ALA A 45 11.37 23.17 1.27
N CYS A 46 12.44 22.43 0.97
CA CYS A 46 12.70 21.90 -0.37
C CYS A 46 11.81 20.70 -0.79
N ARG A 47 10.78 20.39 0.00
CA ARG A 47 9.80 19.30 -0.20
C ARG A 47 10.35 17.88 -0.08
N GLN A 48 11.52 17.71 0.52
CA GLN A 48 12.04 16.39 0.89
C GLN A 48 11.50 15.93 2.24
N GLU A 49 11.04 14.69 2.29
CA GLU A 49 10.51 14.05 3.49
C GLU A 49 11.61 13.34 4.26
N VAL A 50 11.68 13.58 5.56
CA VAL A 50 12.57 12.87 6.47
C VAL A 50 11.71 11.95 7.34
N ARG A 51 11.65 10.67 6.97
CA ARG A 51 10.87 9.65 7.70
C ARG A 51 11.67 8.92 8.77
N ASN A 52 12.98 8.72 8.56
CA ASN A 52 13.85 8.00 9.47
C ASN A 52 14.99 8.88 9.99
N SER A 53 15.37 8.70 11.26
CA SER A 53 16.37 9.51 11.96
C SER A 53 17.80 9.40 11.42
N HIS A 54 18.03 8.59 10.38
CA HIS A 54 19.37 8.29 9.92
C HIS A 54 19.51 8.41 8.41
N ARG A 55 20.20 9.50 8.03
CA ARG A 55 21.06 9.65 6.86
C ARG A 55 20.41 9.33 5.51
N ASP A 56 19.73 10.32 4.95
CA ASP A 56 20.07 10.66 3.57
C ASP A 56 21.23 11.67 3.59
N PRO A 57 22.50 11.21 3.51
CA PRO A 57 23.65 12.10 3.52
C PRO A 57 23.65 13.03 2.31
N ASN A 58 22.95 12.68 1.23
CA ASN A 58 22.87 13.51 0.02
C ASN A 58 21.94 14.70 0.24
N HIS A 59 20.87 14.51 1.01
CA HIS A 59 19.95 15.58 1.33
C HIS A 59 20.62 16.66 2.20
N THR A 60 21.35 16.26 3.25
CA THR A 60 22.02 17.20 4.16
C THR A 60 23.13 18.02 3.51
N LYS A 61 23.66 17.59 2.37
CA LYS A 61 24.64 18.37 1.58
C LYS A 61 23.99 19.51 0.79
N LYS A 62 22.66 19.46 0.57
CA LYS A 62 21.91 20.35 -0.31
C LYS A 62 20.83 21.19 0.41
N CYS A 63 20.23 20.68 1.49
CA CYS A 63 19.31 21.40 2.39
C CYS A 63 19.96 21.41 3.78
N ASP A 64 20.12 22.59 4.37
CA ASP A 64 20.57 22.79 5.76
C ASP A 64 19.52 22.30 6.79
N GLY A 65 18.28 22.14 6.33
CA GLY A 65 17.16 21.67 7.14
C GLY A 65 16.68 22.69 8.16
N LEU A 66 16.98 23.98 7.98
CA LEU A 66 16.59 25.05 8.91
C LEU A 66 15.09 25.34 8.86
N GLN A 67 14.50 25.27 7.67
CA GLN A 67 13.05 25.42 7.49
C GLN A 67 12.40 24.06 7.26
N PHE A 68 11.57 23.64 8.21
CA PHE A 68 10.86 22.38 8.14
C PHE A 68 9.53 22.43 8.88
N ASN A 69 8.58 21.62 8.40
CA ASN A 69 7.30 21.42 9.08
C ASN A 69 7.26 20.03 9.70
N LEU A 70 6.61 19.95 10.86
CA LEU A 70 6.26 18.69 11.48
C LEU A 70 4.86 18.31 11.03
N LEU A 71 4.76 17.21 10.29
CA LEU A 71 3.50 16.69 9.81
C LEU A 71 3.20 15.43 10.63
N LYS A 72 1.97 15.34 11.13
CA LYS A 72 1.47 14.05 11.59
C LYS A 72 1.50 13.14 10.37
N LEU A 73 2.01 11.93 10.55
CA LEU A 73 1.40 10.84 9.81
C LEU A 73 -0.05 10.95 10.28
N GLU A 74 -0.92 11.49 9.41
CA GLU A 74 -2.31 11.07 9.50
C GLU A 74 -2.26 9.55 9.66
N GLU A 75 -3.24 8.98 10.35
CA GLU A 75 -3.53 7.57 10.16
C GLU A 75 -3.90 7.42 8.66
N LYS A 76 -2.90 7.50 7.76
CA LYS A 76 -2.72 6.57 6.67
C LYS A 76 -3.00 5.29 7.40
N ILE A 77 -4.23 4.83 7.23
CA ILE A 77 -4.68 3.49 7.55
C ILE A 77 -3.51 2.69 7.05
N HIS A 78 -2.63 2.34 7.97
CA HIS A 78 -1.49 1.55 7.65
C HIS A 78 -2.22 0.28 7.33
N SER A 79 -2.44 0.04 6.05
CA SER A 79 -2.95 -1.21 5.55
C SER A 79 -1.84 -2.24 5.73
N THR A 80 -1.22 -2.28 6.91
CA THR A 80 -0.54 -3.45 7.42
C THR A 80 -1.58 -4.52 7.27
N PRO A 81 -1.36 -5.46 6.35
CA PRO A 81 -2.36 -6.45 6.08
C PRO A 81 -2.60 -7.22 7.37
N GLN A 82 -3.82 -7.12 7.89
CA GLN A 82 -4.27 -8.02 8.93
C GLN A 82 -4.28 -9.42 8.34
N CYS A 83 -3.77 -10.40 9.08
CA CYS A 83 -3.86 -11.79 8.65
C CYS A 83 -5.32 -12.17 8.45
N ILE A 84 -5.64 -12.82 7.34
CA ILE A 84 -7.01 -13.29 7.11
C ILE A 84 -7.34 -14.55 7.94
N LEU A 85 -6.31 -15.15 8.56
CA LEU A 85 -6.40 -16.37 9.35
C LEU A 85 -6.18 -16.13 10.85
N CYS A 86 -5.74 -14.94 11.26
CA CYS A 86 -5.61 -14.54 12.68
C CYS A 86 -5.57 -13.02 12.86
N GLU A 87 -5.44 -12.53 14.09
CA GLU A 87 -5.45 -11.10 14.42
C GLU A 87 -4.06 -10.42 14.37
N GLU A 88 -3.05 -11.08 13.79
CA GLU A 88 -1.72 -10.48 13.64
C GLU A 88 -1.66 -9.44 12.52
N TYR A 89 -0.80 -8.42 12.69
CA TYR A 89 -0.61 -7.32 11.75
C TYR A 89 0.85 -7.22 11.27
N PRO A 90 1.28 -8.10 10.35
CA PRO A 90 2.60 -8.01 9.76
C PRO A 90 2.85 -6.64 9.12
N THR A 91 3.97 -6.02 9.48
CA THR A 91 4.30 -4.64 9.09
C THR A 91 4.75 -4.49 7.63
N THR A 92 4.96 -5.60 6.92
CA THR A 92 5.42 -5.62 5.53
C THR A 92 4.76 -6.75 4.75
N ALA A 93 4.65 -6.62 3.42
CA ALA A 93 4.12 -7.67 2.55
C ALA A 93 4.94 -8.98 2.62
N ASN A 94 6.27 -8.87 2.72
CA ASN A 94 7.12 -10.04 2.92
C ASN A 94 6.93 -10.65 4.32
N GLY A 95 6.83 -9.81 5.35
CA GLY A 95 6.48 -10.25 6.71
C GLY A 95 5.13 -10.97 6.74
N PHE A 96 4.15 -10.52 5.95
CA PHE A 96 2.86 -11.16 5.79
C PHE A 96 2.96 -12.54 5.15
N ALA A 97 3.74 -12.67 4.08
CA ALA A 97 3.99 -13.95 3.42
C ALA A 97 4.69 -14.95 4.36
N ILE A 98 5.71 -14.49 5.09
CA ILE A 98 6.43 -15.30 6.08
C ILE A 98 5.50 -15.71 7.22
N HIS A 99 4.66 -14.79 7.70
CA HIS A 99 3.68 -15.08 8.74
C HIS A 99 2.71 -16.20 8.33
N LEU A 100 2.13 -16.12 7.13
CA LEU A 100 1.26 -17.18 6.60
C LEU A 100 1.95 -18.54 6.54
N GLN A 101 3.23 -18.55 6.13
CA GLN A 101 4.01 -19.77 6.02
C GLN A 101 4.32 -20.37 7.39
N MET A 102 4.78 -19.56 8.34
CA MET A 102 5.26 -20.03 9.64
C MET A 102 4.12 -20.40 10.59
N TYR A 103 3.03 -19.62 10.61
CA TYR A 103 1.98 -19.76 11.63
C TYR A 103 0.72 -20.46 11.12
N HIS A 104 0.49 -20.45 9.82
CA HIS A 104 -0.71 -21.06 9.21
C HIS A 104 -0.39 -22.20 8.25
N ASN A 105 0.90 -22.55 8.09
CA ASN A 105 1.37 -23.51 7.10
C ASN A 105 0.74 -23.28 5.71
N SER A 106 0.59 -22.00 5.35
CA SER A 106 -0.14 -21.55 4.17
C SER A 106 0.68 -20.52 3.39
N THR A 107 0.27 -20.22 2.18
CA THR A 107 0.93 -19.23 1.32
C THR A 107 -0.05 -18.14 0.95
N LEU A 108 0.45 -17.01 0.42
CA LEU A 108 -0.42 -15.99 -0.18
C LEU A 108 -1.36 -16.62 -1.21
N ARG A 109 -0.80 -17.44 -2.11
CA ARG A 109 -1.55 -18.06 -3.21
C ARG A 109 -2.60 -19.05 -2.75
N SER A 110 -2.32 -19.89 -1.75
CA SER A 110 -3.30 -20.85 -1.21
C SER A 110 -4.49 -20.14 -0.54
N ASN A 111 -4.28 -18.89 -0.12
CA ASN A 111 -5.31 -18.03 0.47
C ASN A 111 -5.96 -17.08 -0.55
N GLY A 112 -5.68 -17.25 -1.85
CA GLY A 112 -6.20 -16.38 -2.90
C GLY A 112 -5.66 -14.95 -2.87
N ILE A 113 -4.52 -14.73 -2.20
CA ILE A 113 -3.85 -13.44 -2.07
C ILE A 113 -2.71 -13.33 -3.08
N TYR A 114 -2.63 -12.19 -3.75
CA TYR A 114 -1.57 -11.87 -4.70
C TYR A 114 -0.95 -10.52 -4.37
N LEU A 115 0.37 -10.44 -4.42
CA LEU A 115 1.11 -9.17 -4.34
C LEU A 115 1.24 -8.59 -5.74
N VAL A 116 0.79 -7.35 -5.92
CA VAL A 116 0.83 -6.66 -7.22
C VAL A 116 1.68 -5.40 -7.07
N CYS A 117 2.65 -5.24 -7.98
CA CYS A 117 3.44 -4.03 -8.10
C CYS A 117 2.56 -2.87 -8.59
N SER A 118 2.96 -1.62 -8.35
CA SER A 118 2.25 -0.43 -8.85
C SER A 118 2.09 -0.41 -10.37
N CYS A 119 2.93 -1.15 -11.11
CA CYS A 119 2.79 -1.34 -12.56
C CYS A 119 1.72 -2.38 -12.96
N GLY A 120 0.96 -2.92 -12.01
CA GLY A 120 -0.08 -3.93 -12.24
C GLY A 120 0.44 -5.37 -12.43
N LYS A 121 1.75 -5.59 -12.33
CA LYS A 121 2.36 -6.92 -12.46
C LYS A 121 2.39 -7.66 -11.12
N GLU A 122 2.00 -8.93 -11.14
CA GLU A 122 2.12 -9.84 -10.01
C GLU A 122 3.61 -10.03 -9.65
N VAL A 123 3.93 -9.85 -8.37
CA VAL A 123 5.22 -10.21 -7.80
C VAL A 123 5.22 -11.71 -7.56
N ARG A 124 5.91 -12.45 -8.41
CA ARG A 124 6.22 -13.86 -8.14
C ARG A 124 7.41 -13.91 -7.20
N SER A 125 7.31 -14.73 -6.16
CA SER A 125 8.39 -14.99 -5.18
C SER A 125 9.72 -15.45 -5.81
N TYR A 126 9.69 -15.86 -7.09
CA TYR A 126 10.85 -16.27 -7.88
C TYR A 126 10.86 -15.60 -9.26
N SER A 127 10.73 -14.28 -9.31
CA SER A 127 10.97 -13.54 -10.56
C SER A 127 12.42 -13.78 -11.01
N THR A 128 12.60 -14.30 -12.22
CA THR A 128 13.91 -14.43 -12.90
C THR A 128 14.45 -13.09 -13.38
N ASP A 129 13.70 -12.01 -13.20
CA ASP A 129 14.13 -10.63 -13.41
C ASP A 129 14.67 -10.08 -12.07
N PRO A 130 15.99 -10.07 -11.85
CA PRO A 130 16.61 -9.59 -10.62
C PRO A 130 16.38 -8.10 -10.39
N ASP A 131 16.17 -7.30 -11.45
CA ASP A 131 15.85 -5.88 -11.32
C ASP A 131 14.43 -5.66 -10.79
N HIS A 132 13.49 -6.52 -11.19
CA HIS A 132 12.13 -6.48 -10.67
C HIS A 132 12.08 -6.91 -9.20
N THR A 133 12.75 -8.02 -8.85
CA THR A 133 12.83 -8.52 -7.47
C THR A 133 13.49 -7.50 -6.55
N ARG A 134 14.55 -6.84 -7.02
CA ARG A 134 15.21 -5.74 -6.31
C ARG A 134 14.28 -4.54 -6.12
N LYS A 135 13.58 -4.07 -7.16
CA LYS A 135 12.61 -2.96 -7.05
C LYS A 135 11.43 -3.26 -6.12
N VAL A 136 11.05 -4.53 -5.99
CA VAL A 136 10.01 -4.95 -5.04
C VAL A 136 10.53 -4.95 -3.61
N ASN A 137 11.76 -5.43 -3.39
CA ASN A 137 12.38 -5.52 -2.07
C ASN A 137 12.90 -4.17 -1.54
N GLU A 138 13.41 -3.30 -2.43
CA GLU A 138 13.94 -1.96 -2.09
C GLU A 138 12.86 -0.90 -1.93
N ALA A 139 11.70 -1.11 -2.56
CA ALA A 139 10.55 -0.24 -2.34
C ALA A 139 9.88 -0.61 -1.01
N LEU A 140 10.43 -0.03 0.06
CA LEU A 140 9.79 0.08 1.37
C LEU A 140 8.33 0.54 1.20
N PRO A 141 7.39 -0.02 1.98
CA PRO A 141 5.96 0.26 1.86
C PRO A 141 5.69 1.68 2.36
N THR A 142 5.76 2.62 1.44
CA THR A 142 5.43 4.02 1.69
C THR A 142 4.30 4.51 0.79
N GLU A 143 3.98 3.73 -0.24
CA GLU A 143 2.86 3.94 -1.13
C GLU A 143 2.03 2.66 -1.26
N ASP A 144 0.71 2.86 -1.28
CA ASP A 144 -0.34 1.86 -1.22
C ASP A 144 -0.10 0.71 -2.20
N ARG A 145 0.29 -0.45 -1.67
CA ARG A 145 0.44 -1.69 -2.45
C ARG A 145 -0.64 -2.67 -2.03
N TYR A 146 -1.69 -2.70 -2.84
CA TYR A 146 -2.89 -3.51 -2.64
C TYR A 146 -2.55 -5.01 -2.57
N ILE A 147 -2.88 -5.63 -1.45
CA ILE A 147 -3.14 -7.06 -1.35
C ILE A 147 -4.52 -7.29 -1.97
N ARG A 148 -4.60 -8.15 -2.99
CA ARG A 148 -5.87 -8.44 -3.70
C ARG A 148 -6.29 -9.88 -3.43
N ARG A 149 -7.57 -10.07 -3.10
CA ARG A 149 -8.22 -11.37 -2.94
C ARG A 149 -8.91 -11.76 -4.26
N ILE A 150 -8.59 -12.93 -4.79
CA ILE A 150 -9.31 -13.52 -5.92
C ILE A 150 -10.29 -14.55 -5.35
N VAL A 151 -11.59 -14.25 -5.40
CA VAL A 151 -12.64 -15.20 -4.99
C VAL A 151 -12.99 -16.07 -6.21
N SER A 152 -12.92 -17.40 -6.05
CA SER A 152 -13.14 -18.38 -7.12
C SER A 152 -14.58 -18.40 -7.65
N THR A 153 -15.55 -17.91 -6.88
CA THR A 153 -16.92 -17.60 -7.32
C THR A 153 -17.43 -16.40 -6.51
N PRO A 154 -17.52 -15.19 -7.09
CA PRO A 154 -17.95 -14.04 -6.31
C PRO A 154 -19.47 -14.08 -6.15
N GLN A 155 -19.90 -14.16 -4.90
CA GLN A 155 -21.22 -13.68 -4.51
C GLN A 155 -21.36 -12.21 -4.94
N CYS A 156 -22.52 -11.83 -5.46
CA CYS A 156 -22.78 -10.42 -5.77
C CYS A 156 -22.64 -9.58 -4.50
N VAL A 157 -21.90 -8.47 -4.55
CA VAL A 157 -21.77 -7.58 -3.39
C VAL A 157 -23.08 -6.85 -3.04
N LEU A 158 -24.05 -6.86 -3.96
CA LEU A 158 -25.35 -6.21 -3.81
C LEU A 158 -26.50 -7.20 -3.58
N CYS A 159 -26.28 -8.52 -3.73
CA CYS A 159 -27.29 -9.54 -3.41
C CYS A 159 -26.71 -10.96 -3.30
N GLU A 160 -27.52 -11.93 -2.91
CA GLU A 160 -27.09 -13.33 -2.69
C GLU A 160 -26.97 -14.18 -3.97
N THR A 161 -26.84 -13.55 -5.14
CA THR A 161 -26.68 -14.30 -6.38
C THR A 161 -25.21 -14.67 -6.57
N PHE A 162 -24.94 -15.86 -7.12
CA PHE A 162 -23.59 -16.38 -7.38
C PHE A 162 -23.35 -16.56 -8.89
N PRO A 163 -22.97 -15.50 -9.61
CA PRO A 163 -22.58 -15.61 -11.00
C PRO A 163 -21.38 -16.56 -11.16
N THR A 164 -21.47 -17.48 -12.11
CA THR A 164 -20.43 -18.50 -12.33
C THR A 164 -19.28 -17.97 -13.18
N THR A 165 -19.51 -16.89 -13.93
CA THR A 165 -18.49 -16.25 -14.78
C THR A 165 -18.44 -14.73 -14.62
N ALA A 166 -17.28 -14.16 -14.97
CA ALA A 166 -17.03 -12.72 -14.91
C ALA A 166 -18.04 -11.90 -15.75
N CYS A 167 -18.40 -12.43 -16.92
CA CYS A 167 -19.44 -11.85 -17.76
C CYS A 167 -20.82 -11.96 -17.12
N GLU A 168 -21.18 -13.09 -16.51
CA GLU A 168 -22.46 -13.23 -15.79
C GLU A 168 -22.55 -12.23 -14.64
N TYR A 169 -21.46 -11.97 -13.92
CA TYR A 169 -21.45 -11.02 -12.82
C TYR A 169 -21.60 -9.57 -13.30
N ALA A 170 -20.86 -9.19 -14.34
CA ALA A 170 -20.98 -7.87 -14.95
C ALA A 170 -22.41 -7.63 -15.48
N THR A 171 -22.97 -8.64 -16.17
CA THR A 171 -24.33 -8.62 -16.68
C THR A 171 -25.36 -8.53 -15.55
N HIS A 172 -25.14 -9.30 -14.48
CA HIS A 172 -25.98 -9.30 -13.29
C HIS A 172 -26.04 -7.91 -12.62
N LEU A 173 -24.89 -7.27 -12.39
CA LEU A 173 -24.82 -5.91 -11.85
C LEU A 173 -25.59 -4.92 -12.75
N LEU A 174 -25.39 -5.02 -14.06
CA LEU A 174 -26.00 -4.11 -15.02
C LEU A 174 -27.53 -4.28 -15.09
N VAL A 175 -28.00 -5.51 -15.20
CA VAL A 175 -29.42 -5.81 -15.44
C VAL A 175 -30.22 -5.66 -14.15
N LYS A 176 -29.77 -6.29 -13.06
CA LYS A 176 -30.52 -6.40 -11.79
C LYS A 176 -30.34 -5.17 -10.91
N HIS A 177 -29.13 -4.62 -10.86
CA HIS A 177 -28.80 -3.52 -9.94
C HIS A 177 -28.63 -2.17 -10.63
N LYS A 178 -28.78 -2.10 -11.97
CA LYS A 178 -28.51 -0.88 -12.77
C LYS A 178 -27.15 -0.26 -12.44
N SER A 179 -26.17 -1.11 -12.14
CA SER A 179 -24.85 -0.71 -11.67
C SER A 179 -23.74 -1.35 -12.50
N THR A 180 -22.51 -0.87 -12.35
CA THR A 180 -21.35 -1.37 -13.10
C THR A 180 -20.25 -1.83 -12.16
N LEU A 181 -19.30 -2.61 -12.66
CA LEU A 181 -18.15 -3.07 -11.88
C LEU A 181 -17.39 -1.89 -11.25
N ILE A 182 -17.11 -0.85 -12.06
CA ILE A 182 -16.40 0.36 -11.62
C ILE A 182 -17.16 1.09 -10.51
N MET A 183 -18.49 1.21 -10.63
CA MET A 183 -19.32 1.88 -9.61
C MET A 183 -19.29 1.16 -8.26
N ASN A 184 -18.94 -0.13 -8.23
CA ASN A 184 -18.81 -0.92 -7.01
C ASN A 184 -17.33 -1.20 -6.65
N GLY A 185 -16.37 -0.52 -7.30
CA GLY A 185 -14.94 -0.73 -7.04
C GLY A 185 -14.40 -2.09 -7.51
N ILE A 186 -15.09 -2.79 -8.40
CA ILE A 186 -14.72 -4.13 -8.90
C ILE A 186 -14.00 -3.99 -10.24
N TYR A 187 -12.93 -4.77 -10.45
CA TYR A 187 -12.17 -4.78 -11.71
C TYR A 187 -12.01 -6.21 -12.23
N LEU A 188 -12.39 -6.51 -13.47
CA LEU A 188 -12.20 -7.85 -14.03
C LEU A 188 -10.91 -7.91 -14.86
N LEU A 189 -10.07 -8.91 -14.60
CA LEU A 189 -8.84 -9.15 -15.36
C LEU A 189 -8.95 -10.47 -16.12
N CYS A 190 -8.72 -10.45 -17.44
CA CYS A 190 -8.64 -11.69 -18.21
C CYS A 190 -7.39 -12.50 -17.81
N ALA A 191 -7.36 -13.80 -18.13
CA ALA A 191 -6.16 -14.64 -18.02
C ALA A 191 -4.97 -14.08 -18.82
N CYS A 192 -5.25 -13.27 -19.84
CA CYS A 192 -4.28 -12.51 -20.64
C CYS A 192 -3.83 -11.18 -20.01
N ARG A 193 -4.31 -10.81 -18.82
CA ARG A 193 -3.91 -9.61 -18.06
C ARG A 193 -4.26 -8.26 -18.71
N GLN A 194 -5.26 -8.24 -19.58
CA GLN A 194 -5.91 -7.01 -20.05
C GLN A 194 -7.17 -6.73 -19.22
N GLU A 195 -7.42 -5.44 -19.00
CA GLU A 195 -8.65 -4.94 -18.37
C GLU A 195 -9.84 -5.25 -19.28
N VAL A 196 -10.81 -6.02 -18.77
CA VAL A 196 -12.02 -6.32 -19.54
C VAL A 196 -12.94 -5.11 -19.44
N ARG A 197 -12.82 -4.19 -20.41
CA ARG A 197 -13.77 -3.10 -20.60
C ARG A 197 -15.05 -3.65 -21.22
N ASN A 198 -16.21 -3.10 -20.86
CA ASN A 198 -17.55 -3.50 -21.32
C ASN A 198 -17.74 -3.56 -22.86
N SER A 199 -16.73 -3.19 -23.65
CA SER A 199 -16.78 -3.08 -25.11
C SER A 199 -16.19 -4.27 -25.89
N HIS A 200 -15.55 -5.27 -25.26
CA HIS A 200 -14.98 -6.38 -26.01
C HIS A 200 -16.04 -7.44 -26.40
N ARG A 201 -16.50 -7.35 -27.65
CA ARG A 201 -17.46 -8.28 -28.30
C ARG A 201 -16.83 -9.60 -28.80
N ASP A 202 -15.79 -10.13 -28.14
CA ASP A 202 -15.27 -11.46 -28.50
C ASP A 202 -15.71 -12.51 -27.46
N PRO A 203 -16.72 -13.34 -27.75
CA PRO A 203 -17.23 -14.36 -26.83
C PRO A 203 -16.24 -15.50 -26.54
N ASN A 204 -15.14 -15.63 -27.29
CA ASN A 204 -14.08 -16.60 -26.99
C ASN A 204 -13.01 -16.03 -26.04
N HIS A 205 -12.87 -14.71 -25.99
CA HIS A 205 -11.90 -14.03 -25.12
C HIS A 205 -12.33 -14.03 -23.64
N THR A 206 -13.63 -14.06 -23.38
CA THR A 206 -14.22 -13.91 -22.04
C THR A 206 -14.34 -15.20 -21.22
N LYS A 207 -14.17 -16.38 -21.84
CA LYS A 207 -14.25 -17.69 -21.14
C LYS A 207 -13.08 -17.98 -20.19
N LYS A 208 -12.05 -17.14 -20.17
CA LYS A 208 -10.86 -17.28 -19.31
C LYS A 208 -10.63 -16.00 -18.50
N VAL A 209 -11.65 -15.46 -17.85
CA VAL A 209 -11.54 -14.21 -17.06
C VAL A 209 -11.65 -14.53 -15.58
N ASN A 210 -10.68 -14.07 -14.81
CA ASN A 210 -10.68 -14.21 -13.35
C ASN A 210 -11.25 -12.95 -12.71
N PHE A 211 -11.94 -13.13 -11.59
CA PHE A 211 -12.54 -12.05 -10.84
C PHE A 211 -11.54 -11.33 -9.96
N VAL A 212 -11.56 -10.00 -9.92
CA VAL A 212 -10.80 -9.21 -8.96
C VAL A 212 -11.75 -8.20 -8.31
N ALA A 213 -12.00 -8.34 -7.02
CA ALA A 213 -12.69 -7.31 -6.23
C ALA A 213 -11.64 -6.47 -5.49
N SER A 214 -11.86 -5.16 -5.41
CA SER A 214 -11.08 -4.26 -4.53
C SER A 214 -11.65 -4.28 -3.13
#